data_AF-A0A2S8JG00-F1
#
_entry.id   AF-A0A2S8JG00-F1
#
_cell.length_a   1.000
_cell.length_b   1.000
_cell.length_c   1.000
_cell.angle_alpha   90.00
_cell.angle_beta   90.00
_cell.angle_gamma   90.00
#
_symmetry.space_group_name_H-M   'P 1'
#
loop_
_entity.id
_entity.type
_entity.pdbx_description
1 polymer ?
#
loop_
_entity_poly.entity_id
_entity_poly.type
_entity_poly.pdbx_seq_one_letter_code
_entity_poly.pdbx_strand_id
1 'polypeptide(L)'
;MQNSKSTPMTVPGLRVYRPESPAARMALVGATVVVGLVLMWMAGRSGPVRTWMVAAGIAVLLVARGLHLRRPVTMTHSVAAVLFVAAADVAYTSAHSTPGFLLLVATGPVLMLPVRSVPQPEDRARVFSLIQQTTDDPLSPFALNSAKSYYFNASGTAAIAYRARSGIAVVSGDPIGNALEFGALLDEFSEFAAERGWRVAVLGAGERVARLWEIGGDTRKPLSAVPIGRDVVIDVGHFTLHGRKFRNLRQAVQRTHNAGLTTEIVPEAALDEPTRRELSDIVEAARAGHQRRGFSMILDHLLDGALPGVLLVIARDCTGRAVAFQRYGTADSARELSLDVPWRGDGAPNGTDERMTVDVIRYAGHTGARYVSLSFAAFPELLDPDAPGAGAWLFRRVLHLGDVLISLESLYRYLGKFHSTGNRRYVLLRFRYLLPVAFACLTFEFVPHRERA
;
A
#
# COMPACT_ATOMS: atom_id res chain seq x y z
N MET A 1 -40.85 -5.35 30.87
CA MET A 1 -39.79 -6.38 30.78
C MET A 1 -40.18 -7.39 29.71
N GLN A 2 -39.67 -7.26 28.49
CA GLN A 2 -39.55 -8.38 27.56
C GLN A 2 -38.45 -8.05 26.55
N ASN A 3 -37.53 -8.99 26.45
CA ASN A 3 -36.19 -8.86 25.90
C ASN A 3 -36.25 -9.17 24.39
N SER A 4 -36.17 -8.13 23.55
CA SER A 4 -36.09 -8.31 22.09
C SER A 4 -34.64 -8.60 21.71
N LYS A 5 -34.33 -9.88 21.49
CA LYS A 5 -33.08 -10.31 20.86
C LYS A 5 -33.10 -9.85 19.41
N SER A 6 -32.35 -8.81 19.10
CA SER A 6 -32.07 -8.39 17.72
C SER A 6 -31.22 -9.45 17.02
N THR A 7 -31.83 -10.18 16.11
CA THR A 7 -31.15 -11.06 15.16
C THR A 7 -30.32 -10.20 14.20
N PRO A 8 -29.00 -10.43 14.02
CA PRO A 8 -28.23 -9.66 13.05
C PRO A 8 -28.67 -10.04 11.63
N MET A 9 -29.06 -9.04 10.83
CA MET A 9 -29.30 -9.19 9.40
C MET A 9 -28.00 -9.59 8.71
N THR A 10 -27.95 -10.82 8.22
CA THR A 10 -26.85 -11.34 7.42
C THR A 10 -26.90 -10.71 6.03
N VAL A 11 -26.03 -9.74 5.75
CA VAL A 11 -25.82 -9.24 4.38
C VAL A 11 -25.13 -10.35 3.56
N PRO A 12 -25.71 -10.82 2.45
CA PRO A 12 -25.10 -11.88 1.64
C PRO A 12 -23.84 -11.35 0.95
N GLY A 13 -22.71 -12.06 1.09
CA GLY A 13 -21.47 -11.75 0.35
C GLY A 13 -20.23 -11.50 1.22
N LEU A 14 -20.40 -11.32 2.53
CA LEU A 14 -19.29 -11.28 3.48
C LEU A 14 -18.64 -12.67 3.59
N ARG A 15 -17.69 -12.98 2.70
CA ARG A 15 -16.63 -13.96 3.03
C ARG A 15 -15.73 -13.33 4.09
N VAL A 16 -16.25 -13.19 5.30
CA VAL A 16 -15.39 -13.08 6.48
C VAL A 16 -14.62 -14.37 6.49
N TYR A 17 -13.35 -14.32 6.10
CA TYR A 17 -12.41 -15.38 6.43
C TYR A 17 -12.53 -15.59 7.94
N ARG A 18 -13.21 -16.67 8.36
CA ARG A 18 -13.31 -17.03 9.77
C ARG A 18 -11.94 -17.56 10.15
N PRO A 19 -11.17 -16.85 11.00
CA PRO A 19 -9.99 -17.46 11.58
C PRO A 19 -10.43 -18.75 12.28
N GLU A 20 -9.57 -19.75 12.27
CA GLU A 20 -9.82 -20.97 13.03
C GLU A 20 -10.09 -20.60 14.50
N SER A 21 -11.09 -21.25 15.11
CA SER A 21 -11.46 -20.94 16.49
C SER A 21 -10.25 -21.11 17.42
N PRO A 22 -10.18 -20.37 18.53
CA PRO A 22 -9.09 -20.55 19.50
C PRO A 22 -8.90 -22.02 19.91
N ALA A 23 -9.98 -22.79 19.97
CA ALA A 23 -9.97 -24.23 20.22
C ALA A 23 -9.34 -25.03 19.08
N ALA A 24 -9.70 -24.76 17.82
CA ALA A 24 -9.10 -25.41 16.65
C ALA A 24 -7.59 -25.12 16.54
N ARG A 25 -7.18 -23.87 16.82
CA ARG A 25 -5.76 -23.49 16.89
C ARG A 25 -5.00 -24.29 17.95
N MET A 26 -5.56 -24.41 19.15
CA MET A 26 -4.94 -25.18 20.23
C MET A 26 -4.91 -26.68 19.91
N ALA A 27 -5.93 -27.22 19.25
CA ALA A 27 -5.96 -28.61 18.79
C ALA A 27 -4.88 -28.90 17.74
N LEU A 28 -4.68 -28.01 16.76
CA LEU A 28 -3.63 -28.14 15.74
C LEU A 28 -2.22 -28.05 16.33
N VAL A 29 -2.00 -27.12 17.26
CA VAL A 29 -0.73 -27.04 17.99
C VAL A 29 -0.51 -28.30 18.81
N GLY A 30 -1.52 -28.75 19.56
CA GLY A 30 -1.47 -29.99 20.33
C GLY A 30 -1.14 -31.20 19.47
N ALA A 31 -1.83 -31.37 18.34
CA ALA A 31 -1.58 -32.47 17.40
C ALA A 31 -0.15 -32.42 16.83
N THR A 32 0.35 -31.23 16.47
CA THR A 32 1.71 -31.06 15.95
C THR A 32 2.77 -31.37 17.02
N VAL A 33 2.52 -30.99 18.28
CA VAL A 33 3.39 -31.34 19.42
C VAL A 33 3.37 -32.85 19.66
N VAL A 34 2.20 -33.50 19.65
CA VAL A 34 2.08 -34.95 19.83
C VAL A 34 2.82 -35.70 18.72
N VAL A 35 2.61 -35.33 17.45
CA VAL A 35 3.33 -35.91 16.31
C VAL A 35 4.83 -35.68 16.43
N GLY A 36 5.24 -34.47 16.83
CA GLY A 36 6.64 -34.14 17.11
C GLY A 36 7.25 -35.03 18.19
N LEU A 37 6.55 -35.23 19.31
CA LEU A 37 7.00 -36.08 20.43
C LEU A 37 7.10 -37.55 20.02
N VAL A 38 6.16 -38.07 19.22
CA VAL A 38 6.20 -39.45 18.71
C VAL A 38 7.39 -39.66 17.77
N LEU A 39 7.62 -38.72 16.84
CA LEU A 39 8.77 -38.76 15.93
C LEU A 39 10.10 -38.61 16.70
N MET A 40 10.15 -37.73 17.71
CA MET A 40 11.32 -37.56 18.58
C MET A 40 11.62 -38.81 19.44
N TRP A 41 10.59 -39.50 19.94
CA TRP A 41 10.76 -40.76 20.65
C TRP A 41 11.33 -41.87 19.76
N MET A 42 10.92 -41.92 18.48
CA MET A 42 11.49 -42.85 17.50
C MET A 42 12.95 -42.50 17.15
N ALA A 43 13.27 -41.21 16.97
CA ALA A 43 14.62 -40.72 16.67
C ALA A 43 15.62 -40.93 17.83
N GLY A 44 15.14 -40.86 19.07
CA GLY A 44 15.93 -41.08 20.29
C GLY A 44 16.56 -42.48 20.40
N ARG A 45 16.22 -43.41 19.50
CA ARG A 45 16.88 -44.71 19.37
C ARG A 45 18.22 -44.67 18.62
N SER A 46 18.57 -43.60 17.89
CA SER A 46 19.60 -43.68 16.84
C SER A 46 20.64 -42.53 16.77
N GLY A 47 20.65 -41.53 17.69
CA GLY A 47 21.57 -40.37 17.59
C GLY A 47 22.00 -39.74 18.93
N PRO A 48 22.99 -38.81 18.92
CA PRO A 48 23.49 -38.16 20.14
C PRO A 48 22.40 -37.29 20.79
N VAL A 49 21.90 -37.76 21.93
CA VAL A 49 20.69 -37.30 22.64
C VAL A 49 20.63 -35.78 22.87
N ARG A 50 21.77 -35.08 22.93
CA ARG A 50 21.84 -33.67 23.36
C ARG A 50 21.42 -32.65 22.29
N THR A 51 21.65 -32.88 21.01
CA THR A 51 21.48 -31.82 19.98
C THR A 51 20.03 -31.63 19.53
N TRP A 52 19.27 -32.70 19.36
CA TRP A 52 17.87 -32.61 18.97
C TRP A 52 16.97 -32.08 20.10
N MET A 53 17.30 -32.35 21.37
CA MET A 53 16.59 -31.77 22.53
C MET A 53 16.68 -30.25 22.54
N VAL A 54 17.86 -29.71 22.23
CA VAL A 54 18.07 -28.26 22.10
C VAL A 54 17.27 -27.70 20.93
N ALA A 55 17.31 -28.35 19.76
CA ALA A 55 16.52 -27.94 18.60
C ALA A 55 15.00 -27.92 18.89
N ALA A 56 14.48 -28.97 19.54
CA ALA A 56 13.08 -29.05 19.94
C ALA A 56 12.71 -27.97 20.97
N GLY A 57 13.57 -27.72 21.96
CA GLY A 57 13.37 -26.63 22.91
C GLY A 57 13.29 -25.25 22.23
N ILE A 58 14.18 -24.98 21.27
CA ILE A 58 14.13 -23.75 20.46
C ILE A 58 12.83 -23.69 19.65
N ALA A 59 12.44 -24.78 18.98
CA ALA A 59 11.21 -24.83 18.21
C ALA A 59 9.98 -24.53 19.09
N VAL A 60 9.89 -25.11 20.29
CA VAL A 60 8.82 -24.84 21.27
C VAL A 60 8.81 -23.38 21.70
N LEU A 61 9.96 -22.76 21.95
CA LEU A 61 10.04 -21.34 22.28
C LEU A 61 9.54 -20.45 21.11
N LEU A 62 9.85 -20.83 19.87
CA LEU A 62 9.37 -20.13 18.68
C LEU A 62 7.85 -20.32 18.47
N VAL A 63 7.31 -21.51 18.75
CA VAL A 63 5.86 -21.77 18.80
C VAL A 63 5.19 -20.92 19.87
N ALA A 64 5.72 -20.91 21.09
CA ALA A 64 5.20 -20.11 22.19
C ALA A 64 5.21 -18.60 21.87
N ARG A 65 6.29 -18.12 21.24
CA ARG A 65 6.37 -16.74 20.73
C ARG A 65 5.30 -16.47 19.66
N GLY A 66 5.07 -17.39 18.74
CA GLY A 66 4.02 -17.27 17.72
C GLY A 66 2.62 -17.20 18.33
N LEU A 67 2.33 -18.04 19.33
CA LEU A 67 1.07 -18.00 20.08
C LEU A 67 0.89 -16.69 20.86
N HIS A 68 1.94 -16.19 21.50
CA HIS A 68 1.93 -14.89 22.17
C HIS A 68 1.63 -13.75 21.18
N LEU A 69 2.15 -13.84 19.95
CA LEU A 69 1.85 -12.92 18.85
C LEU A 69 0.49 -13.19 18.18
N ARG A 70 -0.33 -14.10 18.72
CA ARG A 70 -1.64 -14.52 18.20
C ARG A 70 -1.59 -14.96 16.74
N ARG A 71 -0.49 -15.60 16.31
CA ARG A 71 -0.37 -16.12 14.95
C ARG A 71 -1.46 -17.16 14.68
N PRO A 72 -2.17 -17.08 13.54
CA PRO A 72 -3.09 -18.13 13.12
C PRO A 72 -2.27 -19.37 12.72
N VAL A 73 -2.73 -20.54 13.15
CA VAL A 73 -2.23 -21.83 12.68
C VAL A 73 -3.28 -22.39 11.76
N THR A 74 -2.89 -22.71 10.53
CA THR A 74 -3.79 -23.26 9.51
C THR A 74 -3.38 -24.70 9.20
N MET A 75 -4.22 -25.42 8.48
CA MET A 75 -3.88 -26.76 7.96
C MET A 75 -2.57 -26.76 7.16
N THR A 76 -2.32 -25.75 6.32
CA THR A 76 -1.08 -25.65 5.54
C THR A 76 0.16 -25.47 6.42
N HIS A 77 0.08 -24.68 7.49
CA HIS A 77 1.16 -24.55 8.47
C HIS A 77 1.46 -25.88 9.16
N SER A 78 0.41 -26.60 9.53
CA SER A 78 0.53 -27.87 10.26
C SER A 78 1.12 -28.98 9.37
N VAL A 79 0.64 -29.11 8.13
CA VAL A 79 1.21 -30.05 7.15
C VAL A 79 2.68 -29.74 6.87
N ALA A 80 3.02 -28.46 6.62
CA ALA A 80 4.40 -28.06 6.39
C ALA A 80 5.28 -28.33 7.62
N ALA A 81 4.81 -28.02 8.82
CA ALA A 81 5.53 -28.31 10.06
C ALA A 81 5.80 -29.81 10.22
N VAL A 82 4.80 -30.67 9.97
CA VAL A 82 4.95 -32.14 10.01
C VAL A 82 5.98 -32.61 8.98
N LEU A 83 5.97 -32.08 7.76
CA LEU A 83 6.97 -32.41 6.74
C LEU A 83 8.39 -32.00 7.18
N PHE A 84 8.54 -30.85 7.84
CA PHE A 84 9.83 -30.42 8.39
C PHE A 84 10.31 -31.33 9.52
N VAL A 85 9.42 -31.77 10.40
CA VAL A 85 9.79 -32.75 11.45
C VAL A 85 10.18 -34.09 10.84
N ALA A 86 9.44 -34.59 9.85
CA ALA A 86 9.77 -35.83 9.16
C ALA A 86 11.11 -35.74 8.42
N ALA A 87 11.38 -34.63 7.74
CA ALA A 87 12.68 -34.39 7.09
C ALA A 87 13.83 -34.28 8.10
N ALA A 88 13.58 -33.67 9.26
CA ALA A 88 14.56 -33.59 10.35
C ALA A 88 14.89 -34.99 10.89
N ASP A 89 13.87 -35.85 11.08
CA ASP A 89 14.03 -37.23 11.52
C ASP A 89 14.88 -38.06 10.54
N VAL A 90 14.58 -37.96 9.23
CA VAL A 90 15.38 -38.59 8.18
C VAL A 90 16.83 -38.09 8.20
N ALA A 91 17.05 -36.80 8.39
CA ALA A 91 18.40 -36.24 8.47
C ALA A 91 19.18 -36.74 9.70
N TYR A 92 18.54 -36.81 10.88
CA TYR A 92 19.16 -37.33 12.09
C TYR A 92 19.50 -38.83 11.98
N THR A 93 18.57 -39.65 11.47
CA THR A 93 18.79 -41.09 11.25
C THR A 93 19.85 -41.37 10.19
N SER A 94 20.02 -40.46 9.22
CA SER A 94 21.08 -40.52 8.20
C SER A 94 22.42 -39.92 8.67
N ALA A 95 22.61 -39.71 9.98
CA ALA A 95 23.81 -39.10 10.58
C ALA A 95 24.15 -37.66 10.14
N HIS A 96 23.20 -36.93 9.55
CA HIS A 96 23.34 -35.52 9.17
C HIS A 96 22.78 -34.60 10.27
N SER A 97 23.56 -34.42 11.35
CA SER A 97 23.12 -33.71 12.56
C SER A 97 22.84 -32.22 12.35
N THR A 98 23.63 -31.51 11.53
CA THR A 98 23.44 -30.07 11.28
C THR A 98 22.16 -29.79 10.47
N PRO A 99 21.88 -30.45 9.33
CA PRO A 99 20.59 -30.30 8.64
C PRO A 99 19.40 -30.71 9.50
N GLY A 100 19.48 -31.82 10.24
CA GLY A 100 18.42 -32.26 11.14
C GLY A 100 18.09 -31.22 12.22
N PHE A 101 19.12 -30.60 12.80
CA PHE A 101 18.96 -29.51 13.76
C PHE A 101 18.25 -28.30 13.15
N LEU A 102 18.69 -27.83 11.99
CA LEU A 102 18.11 -26.67 11.32
C LEU A 102 16.65 -26.90 10.92
N LEU A 103 16.33 -28.09 10.40
CA LEU A 103 14.97 -28.46 10.01
C LEU A 103 14.04 -28.54 11.22
N LEU A 104 14.49 -29.14 12.32
CA LEU A 104 13.69 -29.25 13.54
C LEU A 104 13.45 -27.89 14.20
N VAL A 105 14.48 -27.02 14.24
CA VAL A 105 14.31 -25.62 14.69
C VAL A 105 13.33 -24.87 13.78
N ALA A 106 13.40 -25.09 12.46
CA ALA A 106 12.55 -24.43 11.47
C ALA A 106 11.07 -24.84 11.54
N THR A 107 10.73 -25.99 12.13
CA THR A 107 9.34 -26.38 12.39
C THR A 107 8.56 -25.33 13.18
N GLY A 108 9.18 -24.75 14.22
CA GLY A 108 8.55 -23.72 15.06
C GLY A 108 8.09 -22.47 14.28
N PRO A 109 8.98 -21.77 13.56
CA PRO A 109 8.59 -20.63 12.74
C PRO A 109 7.70 -21.03 11.57
N VAL A 110 7.88 -22.20 10.94
CA VAL A 110 7.00 -22.70 9.85
C VAL A 110 5.57 -22.84 10.34
N LEU A 111 5.35 -23.41 11.52
CA LEU A 111 4.03 -23.55 12.13
C LEU A 111 3.39 -22.19 12.46
N MET A 112 4.21 -21.19 12.76
CA MET A 112 3.81 -19.86 13.22
C MET A 112 4.00 -18.76 12.17
N LEU A 113 4.13 -19.14 10.89
CA LEU A 113 4.30 -18.16 9.82
C LEU A 113 3.09 -17.23 9.76
N PRO A 114 3.31 -15.93 9.52
CA PRO A 114 2.21 -14.99 9.36
C PRO A 114 1.43 -15.27 8.08
N VAL A 115 0.11 -15.38 8.22
CA VAL A 115 -0.82 -15.37 7.09
C VAL A 115 -0.78 -13.99 6.41
N ARG A 116 -0.83 -14.00 5.08
CA ARG A 116 -0.91 -12.78 4.26
C ARG A 116 -2.38 -12.41 4.03
N SER A 117 -2.67 -11.15 3.78
CA SER A 117 -4.00 -10.78 3.29
C SER A 117 -4.20 -11.28 1.85
N VAL A 118 -5.44 -11.56 1.49
CA VAL A 118 -5.84 -11.94 0.13
C VAL A 118 -6.42 -10.69 -0.54
N PRO A 119 -5.92 -10.26 -1.70
CA PRO A 119 -6.47 -9.11 -2.40
C PRO A 119 -7.93 -9.35 -2.80
N GLN A 120 -8.74 -8.28 -2.82
CA GLN A 120 -10.20 -8.33 -3.05
C GLN A 120 -10.62 -7.42 -4.21
N PRO A 121 -10.18 -7.69 -5.45
CA PRO A 121 -10.54 -6.88 -6.61
C PRO A 121 -12.06 -6.86 -6.89
N GLU A 122 -12.81 -7.85 -6.41
CA GLU A 122 -14.28 -7.91 -6.50
C GLU A 122 -14.98 -6.75 -5.77
N ASP A 123 -14.37 -6.18 -4.73
CA ASP A 123 -14.95 -5.11 -3.92
C ASP A 123 -14.76 -3.70 -4.55
N ARG A 124 -14.10 -3.60 -5.71
CA ARG A 124 -13.74 -2.31 -6.34
C ARG A 124 -14.91 -1.35 -6.52
N ALA A 125 -16.06 -1.83 -6.99
CA ALA A 125 -17.23 -0.97 -7.22
C ALA A 125 -17.74 -0.34 -5.90
N ARG A 126 -17.71 -1.13 -4.82
CA ARG A 126 -18.08 -0.67 -3.48
C ARG A 126 -17.06 0.34 -2.95
N VAL A 127 -15.77 0.03 -3.09
CA VAL A 127 -14.66 0.92 -2.71
C VAL A 127 -14.74 2.25 -3.46
N PHE A 128 -14.99 2.22 -4.78
CA PHE A 128 -15.17 3.43 -5.58
C PHE A 128 -16.34 4.29 -5.08
N SER A 129 -17.46 3.66 -4.72
CA SER A 129 -18.61 4.38 -4.15
C SER A 129 -18.26 5.12 -2.86
N LEU A 130 -17.40 4.52 -2.01
CA LEU A 130 -16.89 5.17 -0.79
C LEU A 130 -15.90 6.30 -1.09
N ILE A 131 -15.03 6.13 -2.08
CA ILE A 131 -14.09 7.17 -2.54
C ILE A 131 -14.87 8.40 -3.01
N GLN A 132 -15.97 8.21 -3.75
CA GLN A 132 -16.81 9.32 -4.22
C GLN A 132 -17.54 10.07 -3.09
N GLN A 133 -17.60 9.50 -1.88
CA GLN A 133 -18.13 10.14 -0.67
C GLN A 133 -17.02 10.68 0.24
N THR A 134 -15.75 10.38 -0.07
CA THR A 134 -14.61 10.81 0.72
C THR A 134 -14.23 12.22 0.30
N THR A 135 -14.17 13.14 1.26
CA THR A 135 -13.79 14.54 1.05
C THR A 135 -12.44 14.83 1.68
N ASP A 136 -11.70 15.80 1.13
CA ASP A 136 -10.43 16.30 1.67
C ASP A 136 -9.34 15.23 1.82
N ASP A 137 -9.38 14.17 1.01
CA ASP A 137 -8.31 13.18 0.91
C ASP A 137 -7.92 12.87 -0.54
N PRO A 138 -6.92 13.59 -1.08
CA PRO A 138 -6.46 13.40 -2.46
C PRO A 138 -5.80 12.04 -2.69
N LEU A 139 -5.54 11.24 -1.65
CA LEU A 139 -4.99 9.90 -1.82
C LEU A 139 -6.05 8.80 -1.83
N SER A 140 -7.32 9.15 -1.62
CA SER A 140 -8.42 8.17 -1.58
C SER A 140 -8.58 7.34 -2.87
N PRO A 141 -8.37 7.87 -4.11
CA PRO A 141 -8.48 7.05 -5.32
C PRO A 141 -7.52 5.86 -5.34
N PHE A 142 -6.33 6.00 -4.73
CA PHE A 142 -5.34 4.93 -4.70
C PHE A 142 -5.79 3.70 -3.94
N ALA A 143 -6.85 3.79 -3.12
CA ALA A 143 -7.45 2.63 -2.48
C ALA A 143 -7.92 1.57 -3.50
N LEU A 144 -8.18 1.92 -4.76
CA LEU A 144 -8.65 0.99 -5.82
C LEU A 144 -7.62 -0.04 -6.30
N ASN A 145 -6.35 0.08 -5.93
CA ASN A 145 -5.28 -0.82 -6.37
C ASN A 145 -5.64 -2.30 -6.10
N SER A 146 -5.49 -3.16 -7.11
CA SER A 146 -5.92 -4.57 -7.05
C SER A 146 -5.24 -5.41 -5.98
N ALA A 147 -4.05 -5.01 -5.52
CA ALA A 147 -3.28 -5.74 -4.53
C ALA A 147 -3.79 -5.52 -3.09
N LYS A 148 -4.77 -4.63 -2.90
CA LYS A 148 -5.31 -4.26 -1.60
C LYS A 148 -6.45 -5.19 -1.17
N SER A 149 -6.55 -5.34 0.14
CA SER A 149 -7.67 -5.94 0.86
C SER A 149 -8.42 -4.81 1.57
N TYR A 150 -9.67 -5.04 1.93
CA TYR A 150 -10.52 -4.01 2.54
C TYR A 150 -11.14 -4.51 3.84
N TYR A 151 -11.24 -3.61 4.82
CA TYR A 151 -12.03 -3.83 6.02
C TYR A 151 -13.15 -2.80 6.04
N PHE A 152 -14.40 -3.25 5.99
CA PHE A 152 -15.58 -2.40 5.98
C PHE A 152 -16.21 -2.40 7.38
N ASN A 153 -16.73 -1.25 7.80
CA ASN A 153 -17.61 -1.22 8.97
C ASN A 153 -18.91 -1.99 8.71
N ALA A 154 -19.64 -2.32 9.78
CA ALA A 154 -20.89 -3.07 9.69
C ALA A 154 -21.95 -2.37 8.81
N SER A 155 -22.03 -1.03 8.89
CA SER A 155 -22.94 -0.19 8.10
C SER A 155 -22.56 -0.11 6.62
N GLY A 156 -21.32 -0.47 6.27
CA GLY A 156 -20.79 -0.43 4.92
C GLY A 156 -20.54 0.98 4.35
N THR A 157 -20.53 2.00 5.21
CA THR A 157 -20.37 3.42 4.92
C THR A 157 -18.94 3.92 5.04
N ALA A 158 -18.02 3.11 5.57
CA ALA A 158 -16.60 3.42 5.62
C ALA A 158 -15.72 2.16 5.50
N ALA A 159 -14.50 2.32 4.99
CA ALA A 159 -13.56 1.22 4.81
C ALA A 159 -12.10 1.62 4.99
N ILE A 160 -11.28 0.64 5.35
CA ILE A 160 -9.81 0.74 5.40
C ILE A 160 -9.23 -0.13 4.29
N ALA A 161 -8.43 0.46 3.41
CA ALA A 161 -7.62 -0.26 2.45
C ALA A 161 -6.28 -0.66 3.09
N TYR A 162 -5.94 -1.94 3.06
CA TYR A 162 -4.73 -2.45 3.70
C TYR A 162 -4.13 -3.63 2.94
N ARG A 163 -2.91 -4.01 3.33
CA ARG A 163 -2.30 -5.27 2.93
C ARG A 163 -1.50 -5.86 4.07
N ALA A 164 -1.63 -7.17 4.27
CA ALA A 164 -0.93 -7.86 5.35
C ALA A 164 0.13 -8.83 4.83
N ARG A 165 1.35 -8.71 5.36
CA ARG A 165 2.47 -9.64 5.10
C ARG A 165 3.47 -9.58 6.25
N SER A 166 4.17 -10.68 6.49
CA SER A 166 5.18 -10.78 7.55
C SER A 166 4.63 -10.46 8.95
N GLY A 167 3.31 -10.50 9.11
CA GLY A 167 2.63 -10.19 10.36
C GLY A 167 2.39 -8.72 10.61
N ILE A 168 2.53 -7.88 9.59
CA ILE A 168 2.20 -6.47 9.62
C ILE A 168 1.04 -6.27 8.66
N ALA A 169 -0.04 -5.64 9.13
CA ALA A 169 -1.09 -5.08 8.28
C ALA A 169 -0.73 -3.61 8.05
N VAL A 170 -0.33 -3.29 6.82
CA VAL A 170 -0.02 -1.92 6.41
C VAL A 170 -1.29 -1.32 5.82
N VAL A 171 -1.85 -0.35 6.52
CA VAL A 171 -2.94 0.50 6.04
C VAL A 171 -2.36 1.49 5.03
N SER A 172 -3.05 1.65 3.91
CA SER A 172 -2.66 2.53 2.81
C SER A 172 -3.50 3.79 2.86
N GLY A 173 -2.89 4.91 3.27
CA GLY A 173 -3.56 6.20 3.40
C GLY A 173 -4.56 6.26 4.55
N ASP A 174 -5.56 7.13 4.38
CA ASP A 174 -6.67 7.32 5.31
C ASP A 174 -7.83 6.36 5.01
N PRO A 175 -8.73 6.08 5.96
CA PRO A 175 -9.98 5.40 5.65
C PRO A 175 -10.81 6.19 4.62
N ILE A 176 -11.63 5.47 3.86
CA ILE A 176 -12.53 6.03 2.84
C ILE A 176 -13.99 5.94 3.31
N GLY A 177 -14.83 6.87 2.85
CA GLY A 177 -16.25 6.96 3.18
C GLY A 177 -16.54 7.96 4.31
N ASN A 178 -17.51 7.63 5.17
CA ASN A 178 -18.00 8.52 6.23
C ASN A 178 -16.96 8.80 7.32
N ALA A 179 -16.40 10.00 7.31
CA ALA A 179 -15.37 10.45 8.24
C ALA A 179 -15.77 10.41 9.72
N LEU A 180 -17.06 10.47 10.04
CA LEU A 180 -17.56 10.41 11.43
C LEU A 180 -17.37 9.02 12.06
N GLU A 181 -17.29 7.97 11.25
CA GLU A 181 -17.16 6.60 11.72
C GLU A 181 -15.70 6.12 11.78
N PHE A 182 -14.74 6.96 11.35
CA PHE A 182 -13.34 6.55 11.26
C PHE A 182 -12.79 6.10 12.61
N GLY A 183 -13.10 6.81 13.72
CA GLY A 183 -12.63 6.44 15.05
C GLY A 183 -12.96 4.99 15.42
N ALA A 184 -14.24 4.62 15.32
CA ALA A 184 -14.72 3.26 15.60
C ALA A 184 -14.15 2.25 14.59
N LEU A 185 -14.11 2.59 13.30
CA LEU A 185 -13.55 1.74 12.25
C LEU A 185 -12.07 1.40 12.49
N LEU A 186 -11.27 2.34 12.99
CA LEU A 186 -9.86 2.09 13.32
C LEU A 186 -9.72 1.09 14.49
N ASP A 187 -10.63 1.13 15.45
CA ASP A 187 -10.66 0.21 16.59
C ASP A 187 -11.10 -1.19 16.16
N GLU A 188 -12.19 -1.30 15.42
CA GLU A 188 -12.68 -2.55 14.81
C GLU A 188 -11.59 -3.22 13.95
N PHE A 189 -10.91 -2.45 13.11
CA PHE A 189 -9.80 -2.96 12.29
C PHE A 189 -8.60 -3.40 13.13
N SER A 190 -8.30 -2.69 14.22
CA SER A 190 -7.19 -3.04 15.12
C SER A 190 -7.44 -4.38 15.82
N GLU A 191 -8.68 -4.66 16.22
CA GLU A 191 -9.09 -5.96 16.74
C GLU A 191 -8.99 -7.05 15.66
N PHE A 192 -9.57 -6.81 14.49
CA PHE A 192 -9.50 -7.69 13.34
C PHE A 192 -8.06 -8.09 12.97
N ALA A 193 -7.15 -7.11 12.99
CA ALA A 193 -5.72 -7.34 12.76
C ALA A 193 -5.09 -8.16 13.90
N ALA A 194 -5.39 -7.83 15.16
CA ALA A 194 -4.87 -8.55 16.32
C ALA A 194 -5.32 -10.02 16.37
N GLU A 195 -6.55 -10.34 15.96
CA GLU A 195 -7.06 -11.71 15.84
C GLU A 195 -6.29 -12.55 14.80
N ARG A 196 -5.76 -11.89 13.76
CA ARG A 196 -4.93 -12.51 12.71
C ARG A 196 -3.44 -12.49 13.04
N GLY A 197 -3.09 -12.08 14.26
CA GLY A 197 -1.71 -11.92 14.69
C GLY A 197 -0.96 -10.83 13.92
N TRP A 198 -1.67 -9.91 13.28
CA TRP A 198 -1.11 -8.77 12.57
C TRP A 198 -0.90 -7.60 13.53
N ARG A 199 0.18 -6.85 13.32
CA ARG A 199 0.37 -5.54 13.93
C ARG A 199 0.07 -4.50 12.89
N VAL A 200 -0.59 -3.42 13.29
CA VAL A 200 -0.94 -2.34 12.37
C VAL A 200 0.24 -1.38 12.21
N ALA A 201 0.46 -0.97 10.97
CA ALA A 201 1.22 0.21 10.59
C ALA A 201 0.42 0.96 9.52
N VAL A 202 0.66 2.26 9.39
CA VAL A 202 -0.04 3.10 8.41
C VAL A 202 1.01 3.79 7.55
N LEU A 203 0.79 3.81 6.24
CA LEU A 203 1.66 4.46 5.27
C LEU A 203 0.86 5.55 4.54
N GLY A 204 1.29 6.80 4.67
CA GLY A 204 0.65 7.93 3.98
C GLY A 204 -0.62 8.46 4.67
N ALA A 205 -0.71 8.36 5.99
CA ALA A 205 -1.84 8.92 6.72
C ALA A 205 -1.86 10.45 6.61
N GLY A 206 -3.02 11.03 6.36
CA GLY A 206 -3.29 12.45 6.51
C GLY A 206 -3.24 12.87 7.98
N GLU A 207 -3.05 14.16 8.21
CA GLU A 207 -2.82 14.71 9.55
C GLU A 207 -3.96 14.42 10.54
N ARG A 208 -5.22 14.50 10.08
CA ARG A 208 -6.40 14.23 10.90
C ARG A 208 -6.44 12.79 11.38
N VAL A 209 -6.20 11.83 10.49
CA VAL A 209 -6.22 10.40 10.80
C VAL A 209 -4.98 9.98 11.56
N ALA A 210 -3.82 10.57 11.27
CA ALA A 210 -2.60 10.36 12.05
C ALA A 210 -2.83 10.67 13.54
N ARG A 211 -3.47 11.81 13.85
CA ARG A 211 -3.85 12.15 15.23
C ARG A 211 -4.74 11.10 15.89
N LEU A 212 -5.70 10.54 15.16
CA LEU A 212 -6.51 9.43 15.68
C LEU A 212 -5.59 8.28 16.07
N TRP A 213 -4.77 7.77 15.16
CA TRP A 213 -3.84 6.68 15.44
C TRP A 213 -2.87 6.94 16.60
N GLU A 214 -2.42 8.18 16.80
CA GLU A 214 -1.52 8.58 17.90
C GLU A 214 -2.20 8.56 19.26
N ILE A 215 -3.44 9.05 19.36
CA ILE A 215 -4.21 9.05 20.60
C ILE A 215 -4.53 7.60 21.04
N GLY A 216 -4.75 6.71 20.07
CA GLY A 216 -5.28 5.37 20.32
C GLY A 216 -6.82 5.37 20.43
N GLY A 217 -7.37 4.24 20.84
CA GLY A 217 -8.81 4.06 21.03
C GLY A 217 -9.09 2.98 22.05
N ASP A 218 -10.31 2.48 22.08
CA ASP A 218 -10.74 1.50 23.10
C ASP A 218 -9.93 0.21 23.02
N THR A 219 -9.60 -0.20 21.79
CA THR A 219 -8.95 -1.48 21.48
C THR A 219 -7.62 -1.27 20.76
N ARG A 220 -7.48 -0.13 20.07
CA ARG A 220 -6.30 0.26 19.31
C ARG A 220 -5.21 0.83 20.20
N LYS A 221 -4.00 0.30 20.03
CA LYS A 221 -2.80 0.82 20.68
C LYS A 221 -2.30 2.07 19.94
N PRO A 222 -1.77 3.07 20.67
CA PRO A 222 -1.23 4.27 20.05
C PRO A 222 -0.03 3.93 19.15
N LEU A 223 0.07 4.64 18.03
CA LEU A 223 1.19 4.59 17.10
C LEU A 223 2.00 5.89 17.18
N SER A 224 3.27 5.85 16.81
CA SER A 224 4.09 7.05 16.69
C SER A 224 4.05 7.53 15.24
N ALA A 225 3.69 8.79 15.01
CA ALA A 225 3.72 9.39 13.69
C ALA A 225 5.14 9.86 13.33
N VAL A 226 5.58 9.50 12.14
CA VAL A 226 6.83 9.99 11.53
C VAL A 226 6.43 10.75 10.26
N PRO A 227 6.69 12.06 10.16
CA PRO A 227 6.36 12.82 8.96
C PRO A 227 7.21 12.30 7.79
N ILE A 228 6.55 12.03 6.66
CA ILE A 228 7.22 11.53 5.45
C ILE A 228 7.21 12.53 4.30
N GLY A 229 6.34 13.53 4.35
CA GLY A 229 6.26 14.55 3.30
C GLY A 229 4.95 15.32 3.33
N ARG A 230 4.60 15.94 2.20
CA ARG A 230 3.38 16.72 2.03
C ARG A 230 2.68 16.37 0.73
N ASP A 231 1.36 16.50 0.72
CA ASP A 231 0.61 16.50 -0.53
C ASP A 231 0.85 17.81 -1.28
N VAL A 232 0.65 17.81 -2.60
CA VAL A 232 0.67 19.02 -3.42
C VAL A 232 -0.70 19.17 -4.06
N VAL A 233 -1.54 19.97 -3.42
CA VAL A 233 -2.97 20.11 -3.75
C VAL A 233 -3.24 21.52 -4.21
N ILE A 234 -3.65 21.64 -5.47
CA ILE A 234 -3.98 22.91 -6.12
C ILE A 234 -5.46 23.19 -5.90
N ASP A 235 -5.77 24.31 -5.27
CA ASP A 235 -7.11 24.87 -5.25
C ASP A 235 -7.40 25.51 -6.62
N VAL A 236 -8.35 24.93 -7.36
CA VAL A 236 -8.68 25.32 -8.73
C VAL A 236 -9.21 26.76 -8.78
N GLY A 237 -9.99 27.18 -7.79
CA GLY A 237 -10.58 28.53 -7.74
C GLY A 237 -9.55 29.63 -7.47
N HIS A 238 -8.45 29.29 -6.80
CA HIS A 238 -7.37 30.22 -6.47
C HIS A 238 -6.15 30.12 -7.38
N PHE A 239 -6.11 29.14 -8.28
CA PHE A 239 -4.97 28.95 -9.18
C PHE A 239 -4.89 30.04 -10.24
N THR A 240 -3.69 30.57 -10.46
CA THR A 240 -3.42 31.53 -11.53
C THR A 240 -2.05 31.29 -12.14
N LEU A 241 -1.93 31.54 -13.43
CA LEU A 241 -0.64 31.57 -14.10
C LEU A 241 0.05 32.94 -14.01
N HIS A 242 -0.62 33.98 -13.50
CA HIS A 242 -0.09 35.34 -13.47
C HIS A 242 0.92 35.55 -12.32
N GLY A 243 1.76 36.58 -12.43
CA GLY A 243 2.71 36.96 -11.38
C GLY A 243 4.10 36.34 -11.50
N ARG A 244 5.05 36.86 -10.71
CA ARG A 244 6.48 36.52 -10.82
C ARG A 244 6.77 35.05 -10.46
N LYS A 245 6.07 34.50 -9.46
CA LYS A 245 6.28 33.13 -8.95
C LYS A 245 5.99 32.03 -9.97
N PHE A 246 5.06 32.26 -10.90
CA PHE A 246 4.68 31.30 -11.95
C PHE A 246 5.40 31.53 -13.29
N ARG A 247 6.47 32.34 -13.32
CA ARG A 247 7.22 32.63 -14.57
C ARG A 247 7.68 31.35 -15.28
N ASN A 248 8.29 30.43 -14.53
CA ASN A 248 8.82 29.18 -15.09
C ASN A 248 7.69 28.30 -15.65
N LEU A 249 6.55 28.24 -14.93
CA LEU A 249 5.38 27.48 -15.35
C LEU A 249 4.77 28.08 -16.64
N ARG A 250 4.61 29.40 -16.72
CA ARG A 250 4.17 30.07 -17.96
C ARG A 250 5.10 29.85 -19.13
N GLN A 251 6.42 29.93 -18.91
CA GLN A 251 7.40 29.68 -19.97
C GLN A 251 7.35 28.23 -20.46
N ALA A 252 7.14 27.27 -19.57
CA ALA A 252 6.93 25.87 -19.94
C ALA A 252 5.71 25.70 -20.83
N VAL A 253 4.56 26.24 -20.41
CA VAL A 253 3.30 26.20 -21.18
C VAL A 253 3.42 26.92 -22.54
N GLN A 254 4.12 28.05 -22.59
CA GLN A 254 4.30 28.79 -23.85
C GLN A 254 5.24 28.04 -24.81
N ARG A 255 6.30 27.41 -24.30
CA ARG A 255 7.22 26.60 -25.11
C ARG A 255 6.49 25.44 -25.78
N THR A 256 5.63 24.73 -25.07
CA THR A 256 4.85 23.63 -25.65
C THR A 256 3.85 24.12 -26.69
N HIS A 257 3.23 25.28 -26.47
CA HIS A 257 2.35 25.90 -27.48
C HIS A 257 3.11 26.26 -28.75
N ASN A 258 4.30 26.85 -28.62
CA ASN A 258 5.15 27.20 -29.77
C ASN A 258 5.64 25.95 -30.52
N ALA A 259 5.76 24.81 -29.83
CA ALA A 259 6.09 23.51 -30.42
C ALA A 259 4.88 22.81 -31.08
N GLY A 260 3.69 23.42 -31.06
CA GLY A 260 2.47 22.84 -31.65
C GLY A 260 1.87 21.70 -30.84
N LEU A 261 2.21 21.59 -29.55
CA LEU A 261 1.67 20.54 -28.68
C LEU A 261 0.19 20.83 -28.36
N THR A 262 -0.66 19.83 -28.52
CA THR A 262 -2.08 19.85 -28.16
C THR A 262 -2.37 18.86 -27.05
N THR A 263 -3.47 19.05 -26.32
CA THR A 263 -3.88 18.15 -25.24
C THR A 263 -5.34 17.78 -25.36
N GLU A 264 -5.68 16.53 -25.09
CA GLU A 264 -7.06 16.06 -24.97
C GLU A 264 -7.25 15.37 -23.60
N ILE A 265 -8.47 15.48 -23.06
CA ILE A 265 -8.83 14.86 -21.77
C ILE A 265 -9.98 13.91 -22.02
N VAL A 266 -9.77 12.63 -21.72
CA VAL A 266 -10.73 11.56 -22.00
C VAL A 266 -10.84 10.60 -20.81
N PRO A 267 -12.01 9.99 -20.56
CA PRO A 267 -12.11 8.86 -19.64
C PRO A 267 -11.26 7.69 -20.14
N GLU A 268 -10.53 7.02 -19.24
CA GLU A 268 -9.69 5.87 -19.62
C GLU A 268 -10.52 4.72 -20.23
N ALA A 269 -11.73 4.52 -19.73
CA ALA A 269 -12.67 3.54 -20.25
C ALA A 269 -13.16 3.85 -21.68
N ALA A 270 -12.98 5.08 -22.17
CA ALA A 270 -13.38 5.50 -23.51
C ALA A 270 -12.23 5.46 -24.53
N LEU A 271 -11.04 4.97 -24.15
CA LEU A 271 -9.91 4.85 -25.06
C LEU A 271 -10.19 3.86 -26.19
N ASP A 272 -9.99 4.33 -27.42
CA ASP A 272 -9.95 3.47 -28.60
C ASP A 272 -8.62 2.70 -28.69
N GLU A 273 -8.65 1.59 -29.42
CA GLU A 273 -7.50 0.69 -29.53
C GLU A 273 -6.26 1.33 -30.19
N PRO A 274 -6.38 2.19 -31.22
CA PRO A 274 -5.23 2.93 -31.76
C PRO A 274 -4.54 3.81 -30.71
N THR A 275 -5.29 4.65 -29.98
CA THR A 275 -4.70 5.51 -28.96
C THR A 275 -4.11 4.67 -27.83
N ARG A 276 -4.78 3.61 -27.39
CA ARG A 276 -4.27 2.70 -26.37
C ARG A 276 -2.90 2.11 -26.74
N ARG A 277 -2.70 1.76 -28.01
CA ARG A 277 -1.40 1.30 -28.53
C ARG A 277 -0.35 2.40 -28.50
N GLU A 278 -0.64 3.61 -28.97
CA GLU A 278 0.31 4.75 -28.90
C GLU A 278 0.75 5.01 -27.46
N LEU A 279 -0.19 5.01 -26.50
CA LEU A 279 0.12 5.22 -25.09
C LEU A 279 0.93 4.06 -24.49
N SER A 280 0.64 2.83 -24.91
CA SER A 280 1.39 1.64 -24.49
C SER A 280 2.84 1.69 -24.98
N ASP A 281 3.07 2.13 -26.22
CA ASP A 281 4.43 2.31 -26.78
C ASP A 281 5.24 3.34 -25.97
N ILE A 282 4.61 4.45 -25.54
CA ILE A 282 5.24 5.43 -24.65
C ILE A 282 5.63 4.79 -23.32
N VAL A 283 4.73 3.99 -22.73
CA VAL A 283 4.99 3.26 -21.49
C VAL A 283 6.15 2.27 -21.67
N GLU A 284 6.19 1.52 -22.77
CA GLU A 284 7.25 0.55 -23.04
C GLU A 284 8.62 1.23 -23.26
N ALA A 285 8.65 2.32 -24.02
CA ALA A 285 9.85 3.13 -24.19
C ALA A 285 10.34 3.69 -22.84
N ALA A 286 9.43 4.18 -22.01
CA ALA A 286 9.75 4.67 -20.66
C ALA A 286 10.09 3.53 -19.66
N ARG A 287 9.61 2.30 -19.89
CA ARG A 287 9.86 1.12 -19.04
C ARG A 287 11.29 0.63 -19.10
N ALA A 288 12.04 0.95 -20.17
CA ALA A 288 13.49 0.86 -20.17
C ALA A 288 14.13 1.69 -19.02
N GLY A 289 13.34 2.53 -18.33
CA GLY A 289 13.71 3.43 -17.25
C GLY A 289 12.97 3.34 -15.89
N HIS A 290 12.24 2.26 -15.53
CA HIS A 290 11.89 1.87 -14.12
C HIS A 290 10.49 2.13 -13.45
N GLN A 291 9.37 2.46 -14.11
CA GLN A 291 8.11 2.77 -13.36
C GLN A 291 6.98 1.71 -13.44
N ARG A 292 7.08 0.63 -12.65
CA ARG A 292 5.97 -0.33 -12.40
C ARG A 292 5.69 -0.53 -10.89
N ARG A 293 6.15 0.39 -10.04
CA ARG A 293 6.41 0.10 -8.61
C ARG A 293 5.64 1.06 -7.71
N GLY A 294 4.93 0.52 -6.73
CA GLY A 294 4.14 1.29 -5.77
C GLY A 294 3.07 0.46 -5.09
N PHE A 295 2.89 0.64 -3.78
CA PHE A 295 1.79 0.02 -3.01
C PHE A 295 0.75 1.04 -2.53
N SER A 296 1.18 2.18 -1.97
CA SER A 296 0.24 3.10 -1.32
C SER A 296 -0.24 4.26 -2.19
N MET A 297 0.50 4.62 -3.24
CA MET A 297 0.30 5.85 -4.01
C MET A 297 0.47 5.60 -5.52
N ILE A 298 0.03 4.43 -5.99
CA ILE A 298 -0.03 4.12 -7.42
C ILE A 298 -1.29 3.28 -7.71
N LEU A 299 -1.90 3.52 -8.87
CA LEU A 299 -2.92 2.65 -9.42
C LEU A 299 -2.28 1.60 -10.32
N ASP A 300 -2.92 0.43 -10.40
CA ASP A 300 -2.60 -0.58 -11.40
C ASP A 300 -3.59 -0.50 -12.57
N HIS A 301 -3.67 -1.55 -13.40
CA HIS A 301 -4.61 -1.59 -14.52
C HIS A 301 -4.42 -0.39 -15.47
N LEU A 302 -3.16 -0.16 -15.85
CA LEU A 302 -2.76 0.97 -16.68
C LEU A 302 -3.29 0.77 -18.11
N LEU A 303 -4.10 1.71 -18.61
CA LEU A 303 -4.62 1.72 -19.98
C LEU A 303 -5.43 0.47 -20.33
N ASP A 304 -6.13 -0.16 -19.38
CA ASP A 304 -7.11 -1.23 -19.67
C ASP A 304 -8.56 -0.80 -19.44
N GLY A 305 -8.78 0.34 -18.78
CA GLY A 305 -10.13 0.88 -18.50
C GLY A 305 -10.89 0.13 -17.40
N ALA A 306 -10.23 -0.77 -16.66
CA ALA A 306 -10.87 -1.57 -15.62
C ALA A 306 -11.14 -0.77 -14.32
N LEU A 307 -10.46 0.36 -14.12
CA LEU A 307 -10.66 1.21 -12.95
C LEU A 307 -11.73 2.29 -13.24
N PRO A 308 -12.75 2.42 -12.38
CA PRO A 308 -13.76 3.46 -12.53
C PRO A 308 -13.18 4.84 -12.18
N GLY A 309 -13.75 5.88 -12.78
CA GLY A 309 -13.44 7.26 -12.41
C GLY A 309 -12.00 7.69 -12.72
N VAL A 310 -11.40 7.11 -13.75
CA VAL A 310 -10.05 7.50 -14.21
C VAL A 310 -10.14 8.36 -15.47
N LEU A 311 -9.44 9.49 -15.45
CA LEU A 311 -9.25 10.39 -16.57
C LEU A 311 -7.80 10.33 -17.07
N LEU A 312 -7.64 10.46 -18.38
CA LEU A 312 -6.35 10.60 -19.03
C LEU A 312 -6.26 11.98 -19.67
N VAL A 313 -5.08 12.59 -19.55
CA VAL A 313 -4.71 13.76 -20.33
C VAL A 313 -3.61 13.34 -21.26
N ILE A 314 -3.85 13.44 -22.56
CA ILE A 314 -2.95 12.96 -23.61
C ILE A 314 -2.40 14.19 -24.32
N ALA A 315 -1.08 14.27 -24.42
CA ALA A 315 -0.39 15.30 -25.19
C ALA A 315 0.01 14.76 -26.56
N ARG A 316 -0.40 15.47 -27.62
CA ARG A 316 -0.10 15.14 -29.01
C ARG A 316 0.79 16.20 -29.65
N ASP A 317 1.76 15.75 -30.43
CA ASP A 317 2.64 16.64 -31.20
C ASP A 317 1.90 17.29 -32.40
N CYS A 318 2.61 18.12 -33.17
CA CYS A 318 2.04 18.78 -34.35
C CYS A 318 1.63 17.81 -35.48
N THR A 319 2.04 16.54 -35.41
CA THR A 319 1.63 15.47 -36.35
C THR A 319 0.41 14.70 -35.86
N GLY A 320 -0.08 14.99 -34.66
CA GLY A 320 -1.22 14.31 -34.04
C GLY A 320 -0.87 13.03 -33.28
N ARG A 321 0.41 12.65 -33.17
CA ARG A 321 0.83 11.46 -32.44
C ARG A 321 0.95 11.74 -30.95
N ALA A 322 0.49 10.81 -30.10
CA ALA A 322 0.71 10.93 -28.67
C ALA A 322 2.22 10.90 -28.34
N VAL A 323 2.67 11.82 -27.49
CA VAL A 323 4.07 11.92 -27.03
C VAL A 323 4.21 11.85 -25.51
N ALA A 324 3.12 12.10 -24.78
CA ALA A 324 3.06 11.96 -23.33
C ALA A 324 1.59 11.80 -22.89
N PHE A 325 1.38 11.28 -21.69
CA PHE A 325 0.08 11.31 -21.04
C PHE A 325 0.20 11.32 -19.51
N GLN A 326 -0.85 11.77 -18.84
CA GLN A 326 -1.01 11.73 -17.39
C GLN A 326 -2.32 11.05 -17.02
N ARG A 327 -2.32 10.30 -15.93
CA ARG A 327 -3.49 9.58 -15.41
C ARG A 327 -3.95 10.20 -14.10
N TYR A 328 -5.27 10.43 -13.97
CA TYR A 328 -5.88 11.04 -12.79
C TYR A 328 -7.05 10.19 -12.27
N GLY A 329 -7.03 9.86 -10.98
CA GLY A 329 -8.17 9.26 -10.29
C GLY A 329 -9.12 10.34 -9.74
N THR A 330 -10.42 10.06 -9.77
CA THR A 330 -11.46 10.96 -9.22
C THR A 330 -11.88 10.55 -7.80
N ALA A 331 -12.18 11.55 -6.97
CA ALA A 331 -12.79 11.41 -5.65
C ALA A 331 -13.82 12.54 -5.41
N ASP A 332 -14.55 12.47 -4.28
CA ASP A 332 -15.58 13.45 -3.88
C ASP A 332 -16.55 13.78 -5.03
N SER A 333 -17.17 12.76 -5.62
CA SER A 333 -18.08 12.93 -6.77
C SER A 333 -17.44 13.72 -7.92
N ALA A 334 -16.16 13.42 -8.22
CA ALA A 334 -15.30 14.10 -9.20
C ALA A 334 -14.95 15.56 -8.87
N ARG A 335 -15.11 15.99 -7.62
CA ARG A 335 -14.64 17.30 -7.15
C ARG A 335 -13.13 17.34 -6.87
N GLU A 336 -12.49 16.18 -6.73
CA GLU A 336 -11.06 16.05 -6.56
C GLU A 336 -10.46 15.16 -7.66
N LEU A 337 -9.38 15.65 -8.29
CA LEU A 337 -8.60 14.91 -9.29
C LEU A 337 -7.19 14.66 -8.74
N SER A 338 -6.72 13.42 -8.79
CA SER A 338 -5.42 13.06 -8.19
C SER A 338 -4.53 12.36 -9.19
N LEU A 339 -3.37 12.97 -9.46
CA LEU A 339 -2.36 12.47 -10.39
C LEU A 339 -1.79 11.15 -9.87
N ASP A 340 -1.86 10.11 -10.70
CA ASP A 340 -1.26 8.80 -10.48
C ASP A 340 0.19 8.80 -10.97
N VAL A 341 0.40 8.65 -12.29
CA VAL A 341 1.74 8.64 -12.89
C VAL A 341 1.73 9.44 -14.20
N PRO A 342 2.69 10.37 -14.38
CA PRO A 342 2.97 10.99 -15.68
C PRO A 342 3.90 10.10 -16.52
N TRP A 343 3.58 9.94 -17.79
CA TRP A 343 4.36 9.21 -18.79
C TRP A 343 4.78 10.15 -19.91
N ARG A 344 6.08 10.20 -20.20
CA ARG A 344 6.64 11.11 -21.19
C ARG A 344 7.63 10.38 -22.08
N GLY A 345 7.39 10.38 -23.39
CA GLY A 345 8.32 9.86 -24.38
C GLY A 345 9.48 10.81 -24.66
N ASP A 346 10.56 10.29 -25.25
CA ASP A 346 11.80 11.05 -25.52
C ASP A 346 11.59 12.24 -26.46
N GLY A 347 10.59 12.18 -27.34
CA GLY A 347 10.23 13.25 -28.28
C GLY A 347 9.37 14.38 -27.69
N ALA A 348 8.92 14.25 -26.44
CA ALA A 348 8.03 15.25 -25.84
C ALA A 348 8.80 16.55 -25.49
N PRO A 349 8.34 17.73 -25.96
CA PRO A 349 8.97 19.00 -25.65
C PRO A 349 9.09 19.25 -24.13
N ASN A 350 10.15 19.94 -23.71
CA ASN A 350 10.25 20.39 -22.32
C ASN A 350 9.05 21.30 -22.00
N GLY A 351 8.36 21.03 -20.89
CA GLY A 351 7.14 21.72 -20.47
C GLY A 351 5.86 20.91 -20.67
N THR A 352 5.95 19.71 -21.28
CA THR A 352 4.79 18.87 -21.59
C THR A 352 4.00 18.47 -20.35
N ASP A 353 4.68 18.07 -19.27
CA ASP A 353 4.01 17.71 -18.01
C ASP A 353 3.32 18.93 -17.38
N GLU A 354 3.98 20.08 -17.36
CA GLU A 354 3.39 21.33 -16.89
C GLU A 354 2.17 21.75 -17.70
N ARG A 355 2.22 21.57 -19.02
CA ARG A 355 1.13 21.90 -19.93
C ARG A 355 -0.09 21.02 -19.66
N MET A 356 0.09 19.70 -19.60
CA MET A 356 -0.99 18.76 -19.29
C MET A 356 -1.63 19.09 -17.94
N THR A 357 -0.84 19.33 -16.90
CA THR A 357 -1.36 19.68 -15.57
C THR A 357 -2.13 21.01 -15.57
N VAL A 358 -1.64 22.03 -16.26
CA VAL A 358 -2.37 23.31 -16.40
C VAL A 358 -3.70 23.13 -17.11
N ASP A 359 -3.75 22.29 -18.15
CA ASP A 359 -4.98 22.03 -18.88
C ASP A 359 -5.95 21.15 -18.05
N VAL A 360 -5.46 20.25 -17.19
CA VAL A 360 -6.27 19.56 -16.17
C VAL A 360 -6.89 20.55 -15.19
N ILE A 361 -6.13 21.52 -14.68
CA ILE A 361 -6.66 22.53 -13.75
C ILE A 361 -7.77 23.35 -14.42
N ARG A 362 -7.61 23.71 -15.70
CA ARG A 362 -8.65 24.40 -16.47
C ARG A 362 -9.88 23.53 -16.67
N TYR A 363 -9.69 22.27 -17.06
CA TYR A 363 -10.76 21.30 -17.19
C TYR A 363 -11.54 21.13 -15.89
N ALA A 364 -10.82 20.99 -14.77
CA ALA A 364 -11.39 20.93 -13.43
C ALA A 364 -12.28 22.14 -13.13
N GLY A 365 -11.82 23.35 -13.48
CA GLY A 365 -12.61 24.57 -13.34
C GLY A 365 -13.91 24.57 -14.16
N HIS A 366 -13.88 23.99 -15.37
CA HIS A 366 -15.07 23.87 -16.23
C HIS A 366 -16.05 22.78 -15.78
N THR A 367 -15.56 21.71 -15.18
CA THR A 367 -16.39 20.58 -14.71
C THR A 367 -16.86 20.72 -13.26
N GLY A 368 -16.42 21.78 -12.56
CA GLY A 368 -16.80 22.05 -11.17
C GLY A 368 -15.95 21.32 -10.13
N ALA A 369 -14.81 20.76 -10.53
CA ALA A 369 -13.84 20.21 -9.60
C ALA A 369 -13.10 21.33 -8.84
N ARG A 370 -12.87 21.08 -7.55
CA ARG A 370 -12.34 22.05 -6.59
C ARG A 370 -10.83 21.89 -6.40
N TYR A 371 -10.34 20.66 -6.45
CA TYR A 371 -8.94 20.35 -6.15
C TYR A 371 -8.30 19.48 -7.21
N VAL A 372 -7.04 19.79 -7.53
CA VAL A 372 -6.15 18.93 -8.34
C VAL A 372 -4.91 18.61 -7.52
N SER A 373 -4.75 17.35 -7.15
CA SER A 373 -3.58 16.84 -6.45
C SER A 373 -2.53 16.35 -7.45
N LEU A 374 -1.29 16.81 -7.30
CA LEU A 374 -0.14 16.42 -8.11
C LEU A 374 0.71 15.36 -7.42
N SER A 375 0.07 14.50 -6.62
CA SER A 375 0.73 13.46 -5.82
C SER A 375 1.53 14.01 -4.63
N PHE A 376 2.31 13.12 -4.02
CA PHE A 376 3.02 13.33 -2.76
C PHE A 376 4.45 13.82 -2.99
N ALA A 377 4.81 14.94 -2.34
CA ALA A 377 6.19 15.41 -2.22
C ALA A 377 6.83 14.79 -0.97
N ALA A 378 7.73 13.82 -1.15
CA ALA A 378 8.44 13.22 -0.04
C ALA A 378 9.48 14.19 0.54
N PHE A 379 9.49 14.31 1.87
CA PHE A 379 10.50 15.01 2.67
C PHE A 379 10.92 16.42 2.18
N PRO A 380 9.99 17.33 1.85
CA PRO A 380 10.33 18.65 1.31
C PRO A 380 11.17 19.48 2.30
N GLU A 381 10.95 19.28 3.61
CA GLU A 381 11.63 19.99 4.70
C GLU A 381 13.09 19.54 4.89
N LEU A 382 13.48 18.38 4.37
CA LEU A 382 14.83 17.83 4.48
C LEU A 382 15.62 17.91 3.16
N LEU A 383 14.90 18.10 2.04
CA LEU A 383 15.44 18.42 0.72
C LEU A 383 15.67 19.92 0.52
N ASP A 384 15.22 20.75 1.46
CA ASP A 384 15.57 22.16 1.52
C ASP A 384 17.08 22.31 1.79
N PRO A 385 17.84 23.02 0.93
CA PRO A 385 19.28 23.22 1.11
C PRO A 385 19.66 23.86 2.46
N ASP A 386 18.71 24.54 3.13
CA ASP A 386 18.95 25.24 4.39
C ASP A 386 18.59 24.42 5.65
N ALA A 387 18.26 23.13 5.53
CA ALA A 387 17.83 22.29 6.67
C ALA A 387 18.99 21.91 7.63
N PRO A 388 18.94 22.31 8.93
CA PRO A 388 20.03 22.07 9.88
C PRO A 388 20.00 20.66 10.53
N GLY A 389 21.18 20.06 10.76
CA GLY A 389 21.39 18.97 11.75
C GLY A 389 22.05 17.67 11.26
N ALA A 390 22.77 16.99 12.16
CA ALA A 390 23.46 15.70 11.92
C ALA A 390 22.51 14.54 11.58
N GLY A 391 21.25 14.58 12.03
CA GLY A 391 20.21 13.62 11.66
C GLY A 391 19.79 13.70 10.19
N ALA A 392 19.82 14.90 9.59
CA ALA A 392 19.54 15.09 8.18
C ALA A 392 20.62 14.45 7.29
N TRP A 393 21.87 14.36 7.76
CA TRP A 393 22.96 13.70 7.02
C TRP A 393 22.79 12.16 6.96
N LEU A 394 22.51 11.52 8.10
CA LEU A 394 22.28 10.06 8.14
C LEU A 394 21.03 9.68 7.34
N PHE A 395 19.98 10.49 7.41
CA PHE A 395 18.75 10.29 6.66
C PHE A 395 18.94 10.52 5.16
N ARG A 396 19.71 11.54 4.74
CA ARG A 396 20.14 11.72 3.34
C ARG A 396 20.86 10.48 2.80
N ARG A 397 21.70 9.81 3.60
CA ARG A 397 22.33 8.54 3.19
C ARG A 397 21.36 7.38 3.04
N VAL A 398 20.35 7.25 3.91
CA VAL A 398 19.28 6.24 3.76
C VAL A 398 18.40 6.55 2.55
N LEU A 399 18.11 7.83 2.30
CA LEU A 399 17.38 8.29 1.11
C LEU A 399 18.16 8.05 -0.19
N HIS A 400 19.49 8.17 -0.19
CA HIS A 400 20.29 7.84 -1.37
C HIS A 400 20.27 6.35 -1.74
N LEU A 401 19.98 5.44 -0.79
CA LEU A 401 19.66 4.04 -1.13
C LEU A 401 18.26 3.91 -1.78
N GLY A 402 17.37 4.89 -1.58
CA GLY A 402 16.05 5.01 -2.20
C GLY A 402 15.99 5.92 -3.44
N ASP A 403 17.01 6.74 -3.71
CA ASP A 403 17.13 7.64 -4.89
C ASP A 403 17.13 6.88 -6.23
N VAL A 404 17.52 5.59 -6.19
CA VAL A 404 17.43 4.69 -7.34
C VAL A 404 15.96 4.38 -7.71
N LEU A 405 15.01 4.70 -6.84
CA LEU A 405 13.64 4.17 -6.90
C LEU A 405 12.59 5.23 -7.25
N ILE A 406 12.82 6.50 -6.93
CA ILE A 406 12.01 7.65 -7.33
C ILE A 406 12.99 8.81 -7.51
N SER A 407 13.01 9.51 -8.65
CA SER A 407 13.81 10.72 -8.84
C SER A 407 13.24 11.87 -8.00
N LEU A 408 13.37 11.76 -6.68
CA LEU A 408 12.73 12.58 -5.64
C LEU A 408 13.01 14.07 -5.84
N GLU A 409 14.24 14.42 -6.21
CA GLU A 409 14.61 15.80 -6.49
C GLU A 409 13.94 16.37 -7.75
N SER A 410 13.80 15.55 -8.81
CA SER A 410 13.10 15.97 -10.03
C SER A 410 11.61 16.17 -9.77
N LEU A 411 11.00 15.23 -9.04
CA LEU A 411 9.61 15.33 -8.61
C LEU A 411 9.38 16.57 -7.75
N TYR A 412 10.22 16.79 -6.72
CA TYR A 412 10.12 17.97 -5.86
C TYR A 412 10.23 19.28 -6.64
N ARG A 413 11.20 19.40 -7.58
CA ARG A 413 11.33 20.58 -8.44
C ARG A 413 10.15 20.78 -9.37
N TYR A 414 9.55 19.71 -9.88
CA TYR A 414 8.33 19.78 -10.68
C TYR A 414 7.16 20.31 -9.84
N LEU A 415 6.91 19.70 -8.67
CA LEU A 415 5.83 20.08 -7.77
C LEU A 415 5.96 21.51 -7.24
N GLY A 416 7.18 21.96 -6.94
CA GLY A 416 7.47 23.31 -6.49
C GLY A 416 7.05 24.41 -7.47
N LYS A 417 6.87 24.10 -8.77
CA LYS A 417 6.42 25.08 -9.78
C LYS A 417 4.98 25.55 -9.55
N PHE A 418 4.18 24.76 -8.84
CA PHE A 418 2.75 25.02 -8.60
C PHE A 418 2.48 25.77 -7.29
N HIS A 419 3.48 25.93 -6.41
CA HIS A 419 3.38 26.70 -5.17
C HIS A 419 2.15 26.33 -4.30
N SER A 420 1.83 25.03 -4.24
CA SER A 420 0.58 24.51 -3.67
C SER A 420 0.84 23.34 -2.70
N THR A 421 1.78 23.52 -1.78
CA THR A 421 2.04 22.53 -0.73
C THR A 421 0.86 22.44 0.23
N GLY A 422 0.30 21.24 0.38
CA GLY A 422 -0.81 20.94 1.26
C GLY A 422 -0.39 20.30 2.58
N ASN A 423 -1.26 19.43 3.08
CA ASN A 423 -1.14 18.79 4.39
C ASN A 423 0.05 17.83 4.47
N ARG A 424 0.54 17.62 5.70
CA ARG A 424 1.57 16.61 5.97
C ARG A 424 1.00 15.21 5.89
N ARG A 425 1.82 14.28 5.41
CA ARG A 425 1.58 12.84 5.45
C ARG A 425 2.55 12.15 6.39
N TYR A 426 2.07 11.09 7.02
CA TYR A 426 2.78 10.38 8.08
C TYR A 426 2.86 8.89 7.80
N VAL A 427 3.96 8.29 8.23
CA VAL A 427 4.03 6.85 8.53
C VAL A 427 3.77 6.69 10.01
N LEU A 428 2.83 5.81 10.36
CA LEU A 428 2.54 5.49 11.75
C LEU A 428 2.93 4.06 12.06
N LEU A 429 3.77 3.91 13.09
CA LEU A 429 4.25 2.61 13.54
C LEU A 429 4.62 2.65 15.01
N ARG A 430 4.80 1.47 15.60
CA ARG A 430 5.44 1.34 16.90
C ARG A 430 6.91 1.05 16.65
N PHE A 431 7.82 1.86 17.18
CA PHE A 431 9.26 1.76 16.89
C PHE A 431 9.85 0.36 17.11
N ARG A 432 9.34 -0.42 18.08
CA ARG A 432 9.71 -1.83 18.30
C ARG A 432 9.48 -2.75 17.09
N TYR A 433 8.65 -2.34 16.13
CA TYR A 433 8.33 -3.06 14.90
C TYR A 433 8.88 -2.37 13.65
N LEU A 434 9.76 -1.39 13.78
CA LEU A 434 10.34 -0.65 12.66
C LEU A 434 10.90 -1.59 11.58
N LEU A 435 11.73 -2.56 11.95
CA LEU A 435 12.35 -3.49 10.99
C LEU A 435 11.31 -4.38 10.28
N PRO A 436 10.38 -5.07 10.97
CA PRO A 436 9.30 -5.80 10.29
C PRO A 436 8.41 -4.93 9.39
N VAL A 437 8.12 -3.69 9.81
CA VAL A 437 7.30 -2.75 9.04
C VAL A 437 8.05 -2.31 7.79
N ALA A 438 9.31 -1.90 7.92
CA ALA A 438 10.17 -1.55 6.80
C ALA A 438 10.28 -2.72 5.80
N PHE A 439 10.53 -3.93 6.28
CA PHE A 439 10.56 -5.12 5.44
C PHE A 439 9.22 -5.35 4.72
N ALA A 440 8.08 -5.25 5.42
CA ALA A 440 6.77 -5.39 4.81
C ALA A 440 6.53 -4.33 3.70
N CYS A 441 6.76 -3.05 4.00
CA CYS A 441 6.61 -1.95 3.04
C CYS A 441 7.53 -2.13 1.83
N LEU A 442 8.81 -2.43 2.02
CA LEU A 442 9.75 -2.72 0.92
C LEU A 442 9.26 -3.90 0.07
N THR A 443 8.76 -4.97 0.69
CA THR A 443 8.25 -6.12 -0.09
C THR A 443 6.95 -5.82 -0.84
N PHE A 444 6.17 -4.83 -0.40
CA PHE A 444 4.98 -4.40 -1.11
C PHE A 444 5.32 -3.51 -2.30
N GLU A 445 6.36 -2.69 -2.15
CA GLU A 445 6.84 -1.77 -3.17
C GLU A 445 7.68 -2.46 -4.27
N PHE A 446 8.50 -3.46 -3.91
CA PHE A 446 9.54 -4.00 -4.79
C PHE A 446 9.33 -5.43 -5.31
N VAL A 447 8.39 -6.20 -4.75
CA VAL A 447 8.14 -7.56 -5.25
C VAL A 447 7.05 -7.50 -6.31
N PRO A 448 7.37 -7.69 -7.61
CA PRO A 448 6.37 -7.66 -8.67
C PRO A 448 5.28 -8.69 -8.41
N HIS A 449 4.03 -8.25 -8.56
CA HIS A 449 2.90 -9.15 -8.53
C HIS A 449 2.88 -9.91 -9.84
N ARG A 450 2.81 -11.24 -9.77
CA ARG A 450 2.41 -12.03 -10.92
C ARG A 450 0.98 -11.60 -11.27
N GLU A 451 0.82 -10.89 -12.38
CA GLU A 451 -0.46 -10.75 -13.05
C GLU A 451 -1.01 -12.18 -13.21
N ARG A 452 -2.16 -12.46 -12.58
CA ARG A 452 -2.90 -13.68 -12.91
C ARG A 452 -3.47 -13.41 -14.30
N ALA A 453 -2.90 -14.12 -15.28
CA ALA A 453 -3.40 -14.19 -16.65
C ALA A 453 -4.87 -14.61 -16.70
#